data_AF-A0A225W2S5-F1
#
_entry.id   AF-A0A225W2S5-F1
#
_cell.length_a   1.000
_cell.length_b   1.000
_cell.length_c   1.000
_cell.angle_alpha   90.00
_cell.angle_beta   90.00
_cell.angle_gamma   90.00
#
_symmetry.space_group_name_H-M   'P 1'
#
loop_
_entity.id
_entity.type
_entity.pdbx_description
1 polymer ?
#
loop_
_entity_poly.entity_id
_entity_poly.type
_entity_poly.pdbx_seq_one_letter_code
_entity_poly.pdbx_strand_id
1 'polypeptide(L)'
;DDAFSKIPKHKLEDLALPYEDFNWEAKLLQSYLITVYCDLARIYRGYATRTGGNNETINIGEFTELLTECHVLEGNMSSADLQAVIRALDPKNKNVSAHRALQPSEFLEALVRVGRKKYPVEYADKPLDDIRSFLLAHVASNILLARTNRLTISEAFCLLVDNFILPFAFRSDADIFRHQIEDAAIRRLLVKYSEGLRSLYEKYAVADPKHKTKLERVTAFTFSQCLLDRGVLDMTLTSDKVLGILSKVLRTSKTAAKLSSPSKAGRRAGEDEDVSYAEFEEALIAVACHKFADPYISLESRVEKFLSVYVRER
;
A
#
# COMPACT_ATOMS: atom_id res chain seq x y z
N ASP A 1 14.58 -16.08 -13.14
CA ASP A 1 13.45 -16.53 -12.30
C ASP A 1 12.21 -16.42 -13.17
N ASP A 2 12.00 -17.46 -14.00
CA ASP A 2 11.15 -17.39 -15.20
C ASP A 2 9.66 -17.42 -14.88
N ALA A 3 9.29 -17.55 -13.60
CA ALA A 3 7.93 -17.72 -13.15
C ALA A 3 7.03 -16.49 -13.44
N PHE A 4 7.61 -15.28 -13.51
CA PHE A 4 6.90 -14.05 -13.91
C PHE A 4 6.92 -13.78 -15.42
N SER A 5 7.65 -14.58 -16.20
CA SER A 5 7.80 -14.36 -17.64
C SER A 5 6.71 -15.02 -18.47
N LYS A 6 5.79 -15.79 -17.86
CA LYS A 6 4.79 -16.60 -18.58
C LYS A 6 3.41 -16.48 -17.97
N ILE A 7 2.43 -16.24 -18.84
CA ILE A 7 1.02 -16.20 -18.47
C ILE A 7 0.43 -17.62 -18.46
N PRO A 8 -0.36 -18.00 -17.44
CA PRO A 8 -1.01 -19.30 -17.37
C PRO A 8 -2.22 -19.38 -18.31
N LYS A 9 -1.96 -19.48 -19.63
CA LYS A 9 -3.00 -19.41 -20.69
C LYS A 9 -4.19 -20.34 -20.45
N HIS A 10 -3.94 -21.61 -20.15
CA HIS A 10 -4.97 -22.62 -19.90
C HIS A 10 -5.92 -22.28 -18.74
N LYS A 11 -5.50 -21.38 -17.83
CA LYS A 11 -6.33 -20.93 -16.70
C LYS A 11 -7.09 -19.63 -16.97
N LEU A 12 -6.93 -19.03 -18.14
CA LEU A 12 -7.54 -17.74 -18.49
C LEU A 12 -8.52 -17.87 -19.65
N GLU A 13 -8.65 -19.06 -20.26
CA GLU A 13 -9.56 -19.32 -21.38
C GLU A 13 -11.03 -19.00 -21.01
N ASP A 14 -11.41 -19.19 -19.74
CA ASP A 14 -12.75 -18.87 -19.24
C ASP A 14 -13.07 -17.37 -19.21
N LEU A 15 -12.05 -16.51 -19.33
CA LEU A 15 -12.22 -15.05 -19.37
C LEU A 15 -12.45 -14.52 -20.79
N ALA A 16 -12.20 -15.35 -21.81
CA ALA A 16 -12.36 -14.98 -23.21
C ALA A 16 -13.84 -14.68 -23.52
N LEU A 17 -14.10 -13.54 -24.14
CA LEU A 17 -15.43 -13.19 -24.61
C LEU A 17 -15.68 -13.76 -26.00
N PRO A 18 -16.97 -13.92 -26.41
CA PRO A 18 -17.31 -14.54 -27.70
C PRO A 18 -16.73 -13.85 -28.94
N TYR A 19 -16.28 -12.60 -28.80
CA TYR A 19 -15.71 -11.80 -29.87
C TYR A 19 -14.18 -11.68 -29.81
N GLU A 20 -13.53 -12.26 -28.80
CA GLU A 20 -12.08 -12.23 -28.63
C GLU A 20 -11.46 -13.50 -29.22
N ASP A 21 -10.39 -13.33 -30.00
CA ASP A 21 -9.48 -14.44 -30.29
C ASP A 21 -8.53 -14.61 -29.10
N PHE A 22 -8.85 -15.56 -28.22
CA PHE A 22 -8.05 -15.80 -27.01
C PHE A 22 -6.57 -16.07 -27.30
N ASN A 23 -6.24 -16.75 -28.41
CA ASN A 23 -4.85 -17.04 -28.73
C ASN A 23 -4.08 -15.78 -29.10
N TRP A 24 -4.74 -14.85 -29.78
CA TRP A 24 -4.21 -13.52 -30.08
C TRP A 24 -4.06 -12.67 -28.81
N GLU A 25 -5.13 -12.58 -28.01
CA GLU A 25 -5.11 -11.81 -26.75
C GLU A 25 -4.06 -12.33 -25.76
N ALA A 26 -3.89 -13.65 -25.66
CA ALA A 26 -2.85 -14.26 -24.83
C ALA A 26 -1.44 -13.94 -25.33
N LYS A 27 -1.23 -13.71 -26.63
CA LYS A 27 0.07 -13.24 -27.17
C LYS A 27 0.31 -11.77 -26.81
N LEU A 28 -0.71 -10.93 -26.92
CA LEU A 28 -0.62 -9.51 -26.54
C LEU A 28 -0.32 -9.35 -25.05
N LEU A 29 -1.10 -10.02 -24.20
CA LEU A 29 -0.87 -10.09 -22.76
C LEU A 29 0.57 -10.55 -22.44
N GLN A 30 1.04 -11.61 -23.11
CA GLN A 30 2.39 -12.13 -22.91
C GLN A 30 3.46 -11.13 -23.36
N SER A 31 3.24 -10.42 -24.46
CA SER A 31 4.16 -9.39 -24.97
C SER A 31 4.27 -8.21 -24.00
N TYR A 32 3.14 -7.74 -23.46
CA TYR A 32 3.12 -6.68 -22.46
C TYR A 32 3.72 -7.15 -21.13
N LEU A 33 3.44 -8.38 -20.68
CA LEU A 33 4.07 -8.91 -19.46
C LEU A 33 5.60 -8.85 -19.53
N ILE A 34 6.20 -9.16 -20.68
CA ILE A 34 7.66 -9.07 -20.87
C ILE A 34 8.21 -7.65 -20.66
N THR A 35 7.42 -6.60 -20.85
CA THR A 35 7.87 -5.22 -20.64
C THR A 35 7.79 -4.81 -19.16
N VAL A 36 6.88 -5.41 -18.38
CA VAL A 36 6.62 -5.03 -16.97
C VAL A 36 6.98 -6.09 -15.93
N TYR A 37 7.43 -7.29 -16.34
CA TYR A 37 7.61 -8.42 -15.40
C TYR A 37 8.63 -8.15 -14.29
N CYS A 38 9.70 -7.39 -14.58
CA CYS A 38 10.69 -7.01 -13.56
C CYS A 38 10.06 -6.22 -12.43
N ASP A 39 9.20 -5.25 -12.76
CA ASP A 39 8.49 -4.44 -11.77
C ASP A 39 7.44 -5.25 -11.03
N LEU A 40 6.66 -6.08 -11.74
CA LEU A 40 5.68 -6.96 -11.09
C LEU A 40 6.35 -7.99 -10.15
N ALA A 41 7.49 -8.55 -10.52
CA ALA A 41 8.27 -9.45 -9.68
C ALA A 41 8.82 -8.74 -8.44
N ARG A 42 9.28 -7.49 -8.61
CA ARG A 42 9.73 -6.64 -7.50
C ARG A 42 8.57 -6.34 -6.55
N ILE A 43 7.40 -5.96 -7.06
CA ILE A 43 6.16 -5.73 -6.30
C ILE A 43 5.79 -6.98 -5.52
N TYR A 44 5.69 -8.11 -6.19
CA TYR A 44 5.35 -9.39 -5.57
C TYR A 44 6.27 -9.71 -4.39
N ARG A 45 7.59 -9.65 -4.57
CA ARG A 45 8.56 -9.96 -3.52
C ARG A 45 8.47 -8.97 -2.36
N GLY A 46 8.35 -7.68 -2.64
CA GLY A 46 8.28 -6.68 -1.59
C GLY A 46 7.05 -6.81 -0.70
N TYR A 47 5.89 -7.19 -1.28
CA TYR A 47 4.69 -7.50 -0.47
C TYR A 47 4.80 -8.84 0.25
N ALA A 48 5.47 -9.84 -0.33
CA ALA A 48 5.70 -11.14 0.33
C ALA A 48 6.60 -11.04 1.58
N THR A 49 7.54 -10.09 1.60
CA THR A 49 8.47 -9.91 2.74
C THR A 49 7.94 -8.95 3.82
N ARG A 50 6.86 -8.21 3.57
CA ARG A 50 6.38 -7.14 4.47
C ARG A 50 5.88 -7.64 5.82
N THR A 51 5.38 -8.87 5.90
CA THR A 51 4.87 -9.44 7.15
C THR A 51 5.97 -10.11 8.01
N GLY A 52 7.24 -9.97 7.64
CA GLY A 52 8.39 -10.50 8.40
C GLY A 52 8.51 -12.03 8.38
N GLY A 53 7.73 -12.72 7.54
CA GLY A 53 7.90 -14.14 7.29
C GLY A 53 9.01 -14.41 6.27
N ASN A 54 9.68 -15.56 6.38
CA ASN A 54 10.58 -16.10 5.33
C ASN A 54 9.79 -16.58 4.09
N ASN A 55 8.72 -15.89 3.73
CA ASN A 55 7.86 -16.28 2.62
C ASN A 55 8.43 -15.69 1.34
N GLU A 56 8.86 -16.57 0.44
CA GLU A 56 9.21 -16.21 -0.94
C GLU A 56 7.97 -15.91 -1.79
N THR A 57 6.76 -16.08 -1.22
CA THR A 57 5.48 -15.98 -1.92
C THR A 57 4.48 -15.11 -1.20
N ILE A 58 3.78 -14.24 -1.94
CA ILE A 58 2.68 -13.43 -1.41
C ILE A 58 1.50 -14.32 -0.98
N ASN A 59 0.85 -14.05 0.14
CA ASN A 59 -0.42 -14.69 0.51
C ASN A 59 -1.63 -13.84 0.06
N ILE A 60 -2.84 -14.42 0.14
CA ILE A 60 -4.07 -13.70 -0.25
C ILE A 60 -4.30 -12.43 0.58
N GLY A 61 -3.93 -12.43 1.86
CA GLY A 61 -4.01 -11.25 2.72
C GLY A 61 -3.14 -10.10 2.20
N GLU A 62 -1.86 -10.38 1.93
CA GLU A 62 -0.90 -9.43 1.35
C GLU A 62 -1.33 -8.98 -0.06
N PHE A 63 -1.87 -9.88 -0.87
CA PHE A 63 -2.42 -9.52 -2.18
C PHE A 63 -3.63 -8.58 -2.05
N THR A 64 -4.50 -8.83 -1.08
CA THR A 64 -5.64 -7.94 -0.79
C THR A 64 -5.16 -6.56 -0.31
N GLU A 65 -4.10 -6.52 0.49
CA GLU A 65 -3.46 -5.27 0.91
C GLU A 65 -2.90 -4.50 -0.29
N LEU A 66 -2.15 -5.14 -1.18
CA LEU A 66 -1.67 -4.56 -2.44
C LEU A 66 -2.81 -3.91 -3.22
N LEU A 67 -3.90 -4.65 -3.47
CA LEU A 67 -5.03 -4.13 -4.23
C LEU A 67 -5.75 -2.98 -3.50
N THR A 68 -5.74 -2.97 -2.17
CA THR A 68 -6.32 -1.88 -1.38
C THR A 68 -5.44 -0.62 -1.46
N GLU A 69 -4.13 -0.77 -1.28
CA GLU A 69 -3.16 0.33 -1.36
C GLU A 69 -3.08 0.94 -2.75
N CYS A 70 -3.25 0.11 -3.78
CA CYS A 70 -3.32 0.56 -5.16
C CYS A 70 -4.69 1.14 -5.55
N HIS A 71 -5.65 1.31 -4.62
CA HIS A 71 -7.01 1.79 -4.92
C HIS A 71 -7.76 0.95 -5.96
N VAL A 72 -7.42 -0.34 -6.07
CA VAL A 72 -8.06 -1.27 -7.00
C VAL A 72 -9.44 -1.66 -6.49
N LEU A 73 -9.62 -1.86 -5.18
CA LEU A 73 -10.87 -2.29 -4.55
C LEU A 73 -11.88 -1.15 -4.28
N GLU A 74 -11.75 -0.07 -5.05
CA GLU A 74 -12.67 1.07 -5.03
C GLU A 74 -13.51 1.12 -6.32
N GLY A 75 -14.76 1.58 -6.18
CA GLY A 75 -15.70 1.69 -7.29
C GLY A 75 -16.22 0.33 -7.75
N ASN A 76 -15.85 -0.07 -8.98
CA ASN A 76 -16.42 -1.23 -9.67
C ASN A 76 -15.85 -2.59 -9.28
N MET A 77 -14.89 -2.63 -8.36
CA MET A 77 -14.28 -3.87 -7.89
C MET A 77 -14.48 -3.95 -6.38
N SER A 78 -15.39 -4.81 -5.92
CA SER A 78 -15.66 -4.99 -4.50
C SER A 78 -14.78 -6.08 -3.87
N SER A 79 -14.76 -6.13 -2.54
CA SER A 79 -14.13 -7.25 -1.81
C SER A 79 -14.79 -8.60 -2.14
N ALA A 80 -16.10 -8.61 -2.39
CA ALA A 80 -16.82 -9.83 -2.81
C ALA A 80 -16.36 -10.31 -4.19
N ASP A 81 -16.11 -9.38 -5.12
CA ASP A 81 -15.57 -9.69 -6.44
C ASP A 81 -14.14 -10.25 -6.34
N LEU A 82 -13.31 -9.69 -5.46
CA LEU A 82 -11.98 -10.23 -5.18
C LEU A 82 -12.09 -11.67 -4.65
N GLN A 83 -12.99 -11.95 -3.71
CA GLN A 83 -13.20 -13.31 -3.22
C GLN A 83 -13.65 -14.28 -4.33
N ALA A 84 -14.45 -13.82 -5.28
CA ALA A 84 -14.82 -14.63 -6.44
C ALA A 84 -13.60 -14.92 -7.34
N VAL A 85 -12.73 -13.93 -7.58
CA VAL A 85 -11.46 -14.13 -8.30
C VAL A 85 -10.58 -15.15 -7.60
N ILE A 86 -10.40 -15.03 -6.28
CA ILE A 86 -9.55 -15.94 -5.52
C ILE A 86 -10.08 -17.38 -5.54
N ARG A 87 -11.40 -17.58 -5.47
CA ARG A 87 -12.01 -18.91 -5.63
C ARG A 87 -11.79 -19.50 -7.01
N ALA A 88 -11.70 -18.66 -8.05
CA ALA A 88 -11.44 -19.13 -9.42
C ALA A 88 -10.01 -19.65 -9.61
N LEU A 89 -9.03 -19.17 -8.82
CA LEU A 89 -7.64 -19.65 -8.87
C LEU A 89 -7.49 -21.12 -8.45
N ASP A 90 -8.36 -21.57 -7.54
CA ASP A 90 -8.40 -22.95 -7.04
C ASP A 90 -9.83 -23.45 -6.83
N PRO A 91 -10.52 -23.85 -7.91
CA PRO A 91 -11.93 -24.27 -7.85
C PRO A 91 -12.17 -25.50 -6.97
N LYS A 92 -11.12 -26.27 -6.67
CA LYS A 92 -11.19 -27.49 -5.85
C LYS A 92 -11.26 -27.15 -4.36
N ASN A 93 -10.71 -26.00 -3.96
CA ASN A 93 -10.67 -25.59 -2.57
C ASN A 93 -11.81 -24.63 -2.25
N LYS A 94 -12.83 -25.14 -1.55
CA LYS A 94 -13.98 -24.32 -1.11
C LYS A 94 -13.63 -23.36 0.04
N ASN A 95 -12.56 -23.64 0.79
CA ASN A 95 -12.13 -22.84 1.94
C ASN A 95 -10.89 -22.02 1.57
N VAL A 96 -11.13 -20.79 1.14
CA VAL A 96 -10.07 -19.82 0.85
C VAL A 96 -9.57 -19.21 2.15
N SER A 97 -8.36 -19.59 2.57
CA SER A 97 -7.66 -18.98 3.70
C SER A 97 -6.89 -17.74 3.26
N ALA A 98 -6.93 -16.66 4.03
CA ALA A 98 -6.11 -15.46 3.78
C ALA A 98 -4.60 -15.77 3.80
N HIS A 99 -4.20 -16.86 4.46
CA HIS A 99 -2.81 -17.31 4.55
C HIS A 99 -2.37 -18.22 3.40
N ARG A 100 -3.28 -18.58 2.47
CA ARG A 100 -2.88 -19.38 1.30
C ARG A 100 -1.92 -18.54 0.46
N ALA A 101 -0.72 -19.08 0.27
CA ALA A 101 0.28 -18.54 -0.64
C ALA A 101 -0.24 -18.55 -2.07
N LEU A 102 -0.01 -17.47 -2.80
CA LEU A 102 -0.21 -17.30 -4.22
C LEU A 102 1.14 -17.43 -4.90
N GLN A 103 1.31 -18.49 -5.69
CA GLN A 103 2.51 -18.65 -6.51
C GLN A 103 2.59 -17.52 -7.56
N PRO A 104 3.78 -17.19 -8.10
CA PRO A 104 3.93 -16.15 -9.13
C PRO A 104 2.92 -16.25 -10.29
N SER A 105 2.67 -17.45 -10.79
CA SER A 105 1.69 -17.68 -11.85
C SER A 105 0.25 -17.40 -11.39
N GLU A 106 -0.10 -17.72 -10.14
CA GLU A 106 -1.43 -17.46 -9.58
C GLU A 106 -1.62 -15.97 -9.28
N PHE A 107 -0.55 -15.27 -8.88
CA PHE A 107 -0.56 -13.82 -8.73
C PHE A 107 -0.82 -13.13 -10.07
N LEU A 108 -0.14 -13.54 -11.14
CA LEU A 108 -0.39 -13.02 -12.49
C LEU A 108 -1.80 -13.34 -12.96
N GLU A 109 -2.27 -14.57 -12.77
CA GLU A 109 -3.65 -14.96 -13.07
C GLU A 109 -4.67 -14.09 -12.33
N ALA A 110 -4.44 -13.86 -11.04
CA ALA A 110 -5.30 -13.03 -10.20
C ALA A 110 -5.36 -11.60 -10.71
N LEU A 111 -4.22 -10.99 -11.07
CA LEU A 111 -4.21 -9.64 -11.64
C LEU A 111 -4.98 -9.55 -12.96
N VAL A 112 -4.84 -10.53 -13.85
CA VAL A 112 -5.61 -10.56 -15.11
C VAL A 112 -7.11 -10.67 -14.83
N ARG A 113 -7.51 -11.57 -13.92
CA ARG A 113 -8.91 -11.73 -13.50
C ARG A 113 -9.46 -10.45 -12.84
N VAL A 114 -8.67 -9.79 -11.99
CA VAL A 114 -9.03 -8.51 -11.35
C VAL A 114 -9.20 -7.41 -12.40
N GLY A 115 -8.30 -7.31 -13.38
CA GLY A 115 -8.38 -6.32 -14.45
C GLY A 115 -9.68 -6.50 -15.24
N ARG A 116 -9.97 -7.75 -15.65
CA ARG A 116 -11.19 -8.09 -16.36
C ARG A 116 -12.46 -7.77 -15.58
N LYS A 117 -12.43 -7.94 -14.26
CA LYS A 117 -13.58 -7.67 -13.38
C LYS A 117 -13.76 -6.17 -13.10
N LYS A 118 -12.67 -5.43 -12.90
CA LYS A 118 -12.69 -3.97 -12.66
C LYS A 118 -13.18 -3.19 -13.88
N TYR A 119 -12.90 -3.70 -15.07
CA TYR A 119 -13.33 -3.12 -16.34
C TYR A 119 -14.31 -4.05 -17.08
N PRO A 120 -15.58 -4.15 -16.62
CA PRO A 120 -16.58 -4.97 -17.27
C PRO A 120 -16.96 -4.40 -18.64
N VAL A 121 -17.43 -5.30 -19.50
CA VAL A 121 -17.81 -5.05 -20.91
C VAL A 121 -18.90 -3.98 -21.06
N GLU A 122 -19.69 -3.75 -20.01
CA GLU A 122 -20.84 -2.82 -19.98
C GLU A 122 -20.45 -1.33 -19.90
N TYR A 123 -19.16 -0.98 -19.93
CA TYR A 123 -18.72 0.40 -20.14
C TYR A 123 -18.97 0.95 -21.56
N ALA A 124 -19.56 0.15 -22.45
CA ALA A 124 -19.81 0.49 -23.85
C ALA A 124 -20.84 1.62 -24.10
N ASP A 125 -21.70 1.93 -23.11
CA ASP A 125 -22.83 2.87 -23.26
C ASP A 125 -22.61 4.24 -22.59
N LYS A 126 -21.50 4.47 -21.88
CA LYS A 126 -21.15 5.80 -21.35
C LYS A 126 -20.23 6.54 -22.33
N PRO A 127 -20.40 7.87 -22.53
CA PRO A 127 -19.50 8.66 -23.36
C PRO A 127 -18.05 8.48 -22.89
N LEU A 128 -17.25 7.86 -23.75
CA LEU A 128 -15.92 7.34 -23.45
C LEU A 128 -14.82 8.40 -23.57
N ASP A 129 -15.17 9.69 -23.43
CA ASP A 129 -14.25 10.80 -23.73
C ASP A 129 -13.14 10.96 -22.66
N ASP A 130 -13.44 10.71 -21.38
CA ASP A 130 -12.44 10.80 -20.29
C ASP A 130 -11.43 9.63 -20.30
N ILE A 131 -11.85 8.43 -20.67
CA ILE A 131 -10.99 7.23 -20.65
C ILE A 131 -10.14 7.17 -21.93
N ARG A 132 -10.68 7.60 -23.08
CA ARG A 132 -9.96 7.62 -24.37
C ARG A 132 -8.81 8.61 -24.39
N SER A 133 -8.98 9.78 -23.77
CA SER A 133 -7.91 10.78 -23.67
C SER A 133 -6.66 10.22 -22.97
N PHE A 134 -6.87 9.42 -21.91
CA PHE A 134 -5.78 8.81 -21.14
C PHE A 134 -5.10 7.64 -21.86
N LEU A 135 -5.89 6.78 -22.52
CA LEU A 135 -5.39 5.65 -23.32
C LEU A 135 -4.61 6.09 -24.56
N LEU A 136 -5.08 7.14 -25.25
CA LEU A 136 -4.42 7.70 -26.44
C LEU A 136 -3.06 8.34 -26.12
N ALA A 137 -2.86 8.81 -24.89
CA ALA A 137 -1.62 9.46 -24.47
C ALA A 137 -0.48 8.47 -24.16
N HIS A 138 -0.78 7.27 -23.65
CA HIS A 138 0.23 6.28 -23.26
C HIS A 138 0.42 5.13 -24.27
N VAL A 139 -0.62 4.76 -25.00
CA VAL A 139 -0.55 3.67 -26.00
C VAL A 139 -0.53 4.26 -27.40
N ALA A 140 0.46 5.09 -27.67
CA ALA A 140 0.81 5.54 -29.01
C ALA A 140 1.51 4.39 -29.78
N SER A 141 0.75 3.35 -30.07
CA SER A 141 0.96 2.50 -31.24
C SER A 141 -0.35 1.81 -31.58
N ASN A 142 -1.10 2.51 -32.45
CA ASN A 142 -1.90 1.96 -33.53
C ASN A 142 -2.33 0.50 -33.35
N ILE A 143 -3.64 0.32 -33.13
CA ILE A 143 -4.55 -0.66 -33.78
C ILE A 143 -5.66 -1.02 -32.76
N LEU A 144 -6.93 -0.87 -33.17
CA LEU A 144 -8.17 -1.47 -32.62
C LEU A 144 -9.09 -0.74 -31.62
N LEU A 145 -8.71 0.30 -30.88
CA LEU A 145 -9.67 0.97 -29.95
C LEU A 145 -10.86 1.68 -30.64
N ALA A 146 -10.75 1.94 -31.95
CA ALA A 146 -11.76 2.69 -32.72
C ALA A 146 -12.91 1.82 -33.27
N ARG A 147 -12.85 0.48 -33.20
CA ARG A 147 -13.79 -0.37 -33.96
C ARG A 147 -14.88 -1.06 -33.13
N THR A 148 -14.70 -1.19 -31.83
CA THR A 148 -15.71 -1.78 -30.94
C THR A 148 -15.60 -1.12 -29.57
N ASN A 149 -16.70 -0.63 -29.00
CA ASN A 149 -16.77 -0.10 -27.62
C ASN A 149 -16.56 -1.20 -26.54
N ARG A 150 -15.63 -2.13 -26.76
CA ARG A 150 -15.49 -3.37 -26.00
C ARG A 150 -14.04 -3.57 -25.63
N LEU A 151 -13.77 -3.56 -24.33
CA LEU A 151 -12.43 -3.70 -23.78
C LEU A 151 -12.01 -5.17 -23.75
N THR A 152 -10.85 -5.50 -24.33
CA THR A 152 -10.33 -6.87 -24.34
C THR A 152 -9.66 -7.26 -23.02
N ILE A 153 -9.39 -8.55 -22.82
CA ILE A 153 -8.66 -9.03 -21.63
C ILE A 153 -7.24 -8.44 -21.56
N SER A 154 -6.55 -8.26 -22.70
CA SER A 154 -5.22 -7.66 -22.72
C SER A 154 -5.25 -6.20 -22.32
N GLU A 155 -6.19 -5.43 -22.87
CA GLU A 155 -6.40 -4.02 -22.54
C GLU A 155 -6.77 -3.83 -21.06
N ALA A 156 -7.64 -4.68 -20.51
CA ALA A 156 -8.03 -4.62 -19.11
C ALA A 156 -6.86 -4.85 -18.15
N PHE A 157 -5.95 -5.78 -18.50
CA PHE A 157 -4.75 -6.02 -17.72
C PHE A 157 -3.78 -4.83 -17.78
N CYS A 158 -3.51 -4.29 -18.97
CA CYS A 158 -2.66 -3.10 -19.13
C CYS A 158 -3.21 -1.92 -18.33
N LEU A 159 -4.51 -1.64 -18.45
CA LEU A 159 -5.16 -0.56 -17.71
C LEU A 159 -5.03 -0.72 -16.19
N LEU A 160 -5.21 -1.94 -15.67
CA LEU A 160 -5.02 -2.21 -14.24
C LEU A 160 -3.57 -1.94 -13.82
N VAL A 161 -2.61 -2.48 -14.56
CA VAL A 161 -1.19 -2.42 -14.19
C VAL A 161 -0.65 -0.99 -14.29
N ASP A 162 -0.90 -0.31 -15.40
CA ASP A 162 -0.34 1.03 -15.66
C ASP A 162 -1.01 2.13 -14.82
N ASN A 163 -2.31 2.01 -14.51
CA ASN A 163 -3.03 3.08 -13.80
C ASN A 163 -3.13 2.85 -12.29
N PHE A 164 -3.05 1.60 -11.83
CA PHE A 164 -3.25 1.28 -10.41
C PHE A 164 -2.02 0.60 -9.79
N ILE A 165 -1.53 -0.50 -10.38
CA ILE A 165 -0.48 -1.29 -9.73
C ILE A 165 0.85 -0.54 -9.72
N LEU A 166 1.41 -0.20 -10.88
CA LEU A 166 2.73 0.44 -10.96
C LEU A 166 2.78 1.83 -10.29
N PRO A 167 1.76 2.71 -10.43
CA PRO A 167 1.84 4.05 -9.84
C PRO A 167 1.70 4.07 -8.32
N PHE A 168 1.01 3.10 -7.72
CA PHE A 168 0.62 3.14 -6.31
C PHE A 168 1.26 2.04 -5.45
N ALA A 169 1.75 0.94 -6.04
CA ALA A 169 2.47 -0.07 -5.27
C ALA A 169 3.67 0.57 -4.54
N PHE A 170 3.94 0.12 -3.32
CA PHE A 170 5.00 0.63 -2.44
C PHE A 170 4.86 2.08 -1.95
N ARG A 171 3.77 2.81 -2.25
CA ARG A 171 3.58 4.18 -1.71
C ARG A 171 3.46 4.24 -0.18
N SER A 172 3.27 3.12 0.49
CA SER A 172 3.16 3.00 1.95
C SER A 172 4.12 1.96 2.53
N ASP A 173 5.31 1.80 1.95
CA ASP A 173 6.30 0.89 2.54
C ASP A 173 6.93 1.49 3.81
N ALA A 174 6.27 1.20 4.95
CA ALA A 174 6.74 1.60 6.27
C ALA A 174 8.09 0.95 6.62
N ASP A 175 8.42 -0.20 6.04
CA ASP A 175 9.66 -0.90 6.33
C ASP A 175 10.85 -0.28 5.60
N ILE A 176 10.66 0.13 4.34
CA ILE A 176 11.65 0.98 3.64
C ILE A 176 11.87 2.28 4.43
N PHE A 177 10.80 2.91 4.91
CA PHE A 177 10.91 4.11 5.71
C PHE A 177 11.66 3.86 7.04
N ARG A 178 11.42 2.74 7.73
CA ARG A 178 12.17 2.38 8.95
C ARG A 178 13.64 2.09 8.67
N HIS A 179 13.96 1.41 7.57
CA HIS A 179 15.36 1.24 7.16
C HIS A 179 16.05 2.59 6.92
N GLN A 180 15.33 3.60 6.41
CA GLN A 180 15.86 4.95 6.29
C GLN A 180 16.04 5.65 7.65
N ILE A 181 15.20 5.36 8.65
CA ILE A 181 15.37 5.88 10.03
C ILE A 181 16.56 5.22 10.75
N GLU A 182 16.87 3.97 10.41
CA GLU A 182 18.04 3.25 10.92
C GLU A 182 19.38 3.76 10.37
N ASP A 183 19.34 4.61 9.33
CA ASP A 183 20.53 5.23 8.77
C ASP A 183 21.33 5.99 9.87
N ALA A 184 22.66 5.81 9.86
CA ALA A 184 23.54 6.35 10.88
C ALA A 184 23.45 7.88 11.01
N ALA A 185 23.10 8.60 9.95
CA ALA A 185 22.90 10.03 9.98
C ALA A 185 21.64 10.41 10.77
N ILE A 186 20.52 9.73 10.51
CA ILE A 186 19.26 9.92 11.27
C ILE A 186 19.42 9.52 12.73
N ARG A 187 20.07 8.37 13.00
CA ARG A 187 20.35 7.92 14.37
C ARG A 187 21.18 8.95 15.15
N ARG A 188 22.16 9.59 14.52
CA ARG A 188 22.94 10.69 15.14
C ARG A 188 22.07 11.90 15.47
N LEU A 189 21.10 12.25 14.63
CA LEU A 189 20.15 13.32 14.93
C LEU A 189 19.26 12.97 16.13
N LEU A 190 18.72 11.75 16.19
CA LEU A 190 17.90 11.31 17.32
C LEU A 190 18.69 11.36 18.65
N VAL A 191 19.97 10.96 18.63
CA VAL A 191 20.85 11.11 19.79
C VAL A 191 21.08 12.59 20.13
N LYS A 192 21.37 13.44 19.13
CA LYS A 192 21.62 14.89 19.29
C LYS A 192 20.42 15.62 19.92
N TYR A 193 19.20 15.24 19.59
CA TYR A 193 17.96 15.87 20.09
C TYR A 193 17.24 15.05 21.17
N SER A 194 17.90 14.00 21.70
CA SER A 194 17.28 13.02 22.61
C SER A 194 16.65 13.64 23.87
N GLU A 195 17.31 14.60 24.51
CA GLU A 195 16.77 15.29 25.69
C GLU A 195 15.48 16.05 25.38
N GLY A 196 15.47 16.84 24.30
CA GLY A 196 14.29 17.59 23.88
C GLY A 196 13.14 16.68 23.42
N LEU A 197 13.47 15.58 22.74
CA LEU A 197 12.49 14.56 22.35
C LEU A 197 11.88 13.87 23.57
N ARG A 198 12.70 13.51 24.57
CA ARG A 198 12.23 12.85 25.79
C ARG A 198 11.39 13.78 26.66
N SER A 199 11.83 15.02 26.88
CA SER A 199 11.06 16.07 27.56
C SER A 199 9.69 16.28 26.88
N LEU A 200 9.68 16.34 25.54
CA LEU A 200 8.45 16.49 24.78
C LEU A 200 7.53 15.27 24.91
N TYR A 201 8.06 14.05 24.86
CA TYR A 201 7.26 12.83 25.06
C TYR A 201 6.63 12.81 26.46
N GLU A 202 7.44 13.02 27.51
CA GLU A 202 6.99 13.01 28.91
C GLU A 202 5.93 14.09 29.18
N LYS A 203 6.07 15.28 28.59
CA LYS A 203 5.10 16.37 28.75
C LYS A 203 3.69 16.02 28.26
N TYR A 204 3.58 15.22 27.21
CA TYR A 204 2.29 14.84 26.59
C TYR A 204 1.91 13.38 26.88
N ALA A 205 2.72 12.67 27.66
CA ALA A 205 2.39 11.38 28.20
C ALA A 205 1.33 11.56 29.29
N VAL A 206 0.23 10.81 29.20
CA VAL A 206 -0.86 10.87 30.17
C VAL A 206 -0.99 9.51 30.85
N ALA A 207 -1.27 9.52 32.15
CA ALA A 207 -1.55 8.30 32.89
C ALA A 207 -2.89 7.70 32.43
N ASP A 208 -2.93 6.39 32.20
CA ASP A 208 -4.15 5.68 31.80
C ASP A 208 -5.20 5.81 32.93
N PRO A 209 -6.36 6.47 32.68
CA PRO A 209 -7.38 6.67 33.71
C PRO A 209 -7.96 5.35 34.24
N LYS A 210 -7.89 4.27 33.45
CA LYS A 210 -8.40 2.94 33.81
C LYS A 210 -7.35 2.07 34.52
N HIS A 211 -6.06 2.37 34.33
CA HIS A 211 -4.95 1.63 34.91
C HIS A 211 -3.89 2.58 35.49
N LYS A 212 -4.13 3.06 36.71
CA LYS A 212 -3.21 3.96 37.46
C LYS A 212 -1.78 3.43 37.66
N THR A 213 -1.54 2.15 37.40
CA THR A 213 -0.22 1.49 37.50
C THR A 213 0.51 1.37 36.17
N LYS A 214 -0.09 1.73 35.04
CA LYS A 214 0.63 1.81 33.76
C LYS A 214 1.48 3.09 33.72
N LEU A 215 2.66 2.96 33.12
CA LEU A 215 3.53 4.09 32.78
C LEU A 215 2.75 5.10 31.93
N GLU A 216 3.01 6.39 32.16
CA GLU A 216 2.44 7.48 31.38
C GLU A 216 2.82 7.30 29.90
N ARG A 217 1.84 7.45 29.02
CA ARG A 217 2.01 7.22 27.58
C ARG A 217 1.32 8.27 26.74
N VAL A 218 1.92 8.56 25.60
CA VAL A 218 1.32 9.42 24.58
C VAL A 218 0.22 8.63 23.88
N THR A 219 -0.94 9.24 23.65
CA THR A 219 -2.00 8.67 22.82
C THR A 219 -2.05 9.38 21.48
N ALA A 220 -2.82 8.86 20.51
CA ALA A 220 -3.03 9.55 19.24
C ALA A 220 -3.60 10.97 19.43
N PHE A 221 -4.46 11.13 20.44
CA PHE A 221 -5.00 12.43 20.85
C PHE A 221 -3.90 13.36 21.38
N THR A 222 -3.11 12.93 22.38
CA THR A 222 -2.09 13.81 22.99
C THR A 222 -0.91 14.08 22.04
N PHE A 223 -0.61 13.17 21.11
CA PHE A 223 0.31 13.41 20.01
C PHE A 223 -0.18 14.52 19.08
N SER A 224 -1.46 14.48 18.70
CA SER A 224 -2.06 15.52 17.86
C SER A 224 -2.08 16.87 18.58
N GLN A 225 -2.36 16.89 19.89
CA GLN A 225 -2.27 18.08 20.71
C GLN A 225 -0.83 18.62 20.80
N CYS A 226 0.18 17.75 20.95
CA CYS A 226 1.58 18.12 20.91
C CYS A 226 1.94 18.86 19.61
N LEU A 227 1.52 18.33 18.46
CA LEU A 227 1.78 18.97 17.16
C LEU A 227 1.04 20.31 17.01
N LEU A 228 -0.17 20.42 17.57
CA LEU A 228 -0.93 21.67 17.58
C LEU A 228 -0.22 22.74 18.42
N ASP A 229 0.16 22.41 19.66
CA ASP A 229 0.82 23.34 20.59
C ASP A 229 2.18 23.81 20.08
N ARG A 230 2.89 22.96 19.33
CA ARG A 230 4.17 23.29 18.68
C ARG A 230 3.99 24.05 17.37
N GLY A 231 2.77 24.31 16.91
CA GLY A 231 2.50 25.02 15.65
C GLY A 231 2.91 24.22 14.41
N VAL A 232 2.94 22.89 14.50
CA VAL A 232 3.29 21.99 13.41
C VAL A 232 2.10 21.80 12.46
N LEU A 233 0.88 21.75 13.00
CA LEU A 233 -0.34 21.58 12.20
C LEU A 233 -0.65 22.84 11.38
N ASP A 234 -1.08 22.64 10.14
CA ASP A 234 -1.54 23.69 9.24
C ASP A 234 -2.51 23.14 8.19
N MET A 235 -2.85 23.94 7.17
CA MET A 235 -3.74 23.51 6.08
C MET A 235 -3.18 22.32 5.27
N THR A 236 -1.87 22.09 5.31
CA THR A 236 -1.19 21.01 4.58
C THR A 236 -1.03 19.75 5.42
N LEU A 237 -0.85 19.88 6.74
CA LEU A 237 -0.77 18.79 7.72
C LEU A 237 -1.89 18.94 8.75
N THR A 238 -3.04 18.36 8.42
CA THR A 238 -4.24 18.36 9.26
C THR A 238 -4.21 17.23 10.28
N SER A 239 -5.06 17.30 11.32
CA SER A 239 -5.22 16.23 12.30
C SER A 239 -5.57 14.87 11.67
N ASP A 240 -6.39 14.85 10.62
CA ASP A 240 -6.71 13.60 9.89
C ASP A 240 -5.46 12.97 9.26
N LYS A 241 -4.56 13.78 8.71
CA LYS A 241 -3.30 13.29 8.16
C LYS A 241 -2.39 12.73 9.26
N VAL A 242 -2.35 13.38 10.43
CA VAL A 242 -1.60 12.90 11.60
C VAL A 242 -2.13 11.56 12.09
N LEU A 243 -3.45 11.40 12.20
CA LEU A 243 -4.07 10.10 12.52
C LEU A 243 -3.75 9.03 11.48
N GLY A 244 -3.69 9.41 10.20
CA GLY A 244 -3.24 8.55 9.11
C GLY A 244 -1.78 8.09 9.27
N ILE A 245 -0.87 8.99 9.66
CA ILE A 245 0.54 8.69 9.97
C ILE A 245 0.62 7.72 11.15
N LEU A 246 0.00 8.06 12.28
CA LEU A 246 0.01 7.20 13.47
C LEU A 246 -0.56 5.82 13.20
N SER A 247 -1.63 5.75 12.40
CA SER A 247 -2.21 4.46 12.00
C SER A 247 -1.24 3.58 11.22
N LYS A 248 -0.25 4.15 10.51
CA LYS A 248 0.79 3.37 9.80
C LYS A 248 1.91 2.93 10.74
N VAL A 249 2.35 3.84 11.62
CA VAL A 249 3.35 3.57 12.65
C VAL A 249 2.88 2.43 13.58
N LEU A 250 1.68 2.56 14.14
CA LEU A 250 1.12 1.61 15.12
C LEU A 250 0.70 0.26 14.53
N ARG A 251 0.22 0.23 13.27
CA ARG A 251 -0.20 -1.02 12.62
C ARG A 251 0.94 -2.02 12.47
N THR A 252 2.14 -1.54 12.16
CA THR A 252 3.27 -2.41 11.84
C THR A 252 3.98 -2.92 13.10
N SER A 253 3.98 -2.13 14.19
CA SER A 253 4.46 -2.54 15.53
C SER A 253 3.63 -3.71 16.11
N LYS A 254 2.29 -3.68 15.93
CA LYS A 254 1.38 -4.73 16.43
C LYS A 254 1.50 -6.06 15.69
N THR A 255 1.94 -6.07 14.45
CA THR A 255 2.20 -7.32 13.70
C THR A 255 3.43 -8.05 14.22
N ALA A 256 4.48 -7.34 14.68
CA ALA A 256 5.65 -7.96 15.31
C ALA A 256 5.33 -8.59 16.69
N ALA A 257 4.40 -8.01 17.45
CA ALA A 257 4.02 -8.49 18.78
C ALA A 257 2.98 -9.63 18.79
N LYS A 258 2.36 -9.96 17.64
CA LYS A 258 1.23 -10.92 17.54
C LYS A 258 1.64 -12.41 17.41
N LEU A 259 2.93 -12.74 17.52
CA LEU A 259 3.41 -14.13 17.54
C LEU A 259 3.00 -14.93 18.79
N SER A 260 2.22 -14.38 19.73
CA SER A 260 1.81 -15.07 20.96
C SER A 260 0.33 -15.04 21.32
N SER A 261 -0.60 -14.51 20.51
CA SER A 261 -2.05 -14.69 20.76
C SER A 261 -2.96 -14.39 19.55
N PRO A 262 -4.00 -15.20 19.29
CA PRO A 262 -4.93 -14.96 18.20
C PRO A 262 -6.03 -13.99 18.65
N SER A 263 -6.16 -12.82 18.04
CA SER A 263 -7.46 -12.12 18.03
C SER A 263 -7.63 -11.01 16.99
N LYS A 264 -8.78 -11.17 16.32
CA LYS A 264 -9.72 -10.24 15.64
C LYS A 264 -9.18 -9.11 14.75
N ALA A 265 -9.66 -9.21 13.51
CA ALA A 265 -9.55 -8.28 12.40
C ALA A 265 -9.99 -6.85 12.71
N GLY A 266 -9.37 -5.90 11.99
CA GLY A 266 -9.98 -4.65 11.57
C GLY A 266 -10.41 -3.69 12.69
N ARG A 267 -9.46 -3.14 13.44
CA ARG A 267 -9.68 -1.85 14.12
C ARG A 267 -8.76 -0.81 13.50
N ARG A 268 -9.36 0.29 13.01
CA ARG A 268 -8.65 1.58 12.89
C ARG A 268 -8.05 1.89 14.25
N ALA A 269 -6.85 2.48 14.29
CA ALA A 269 -6.29 2.94 15.55
C ALA A 269 -7.35 3.82 16.24
N GLY A 270 -7.84 3.37 17.39
CA GLY A 270 -8.71 4.20 18.23
C GLY A 270 -7.89 5.37 18.75
N GLU A 271 -8.54 6.50 19.02
CA GLU A 271 -7.90 7.68 19.63
C GLU A 271 -7.19 7.36 20.96
N ASP A 272 -7.54 6.22 21.57
CA ASP A 272 -6.99 5.66 22.81
C ASP A 272 -5.76 4.73 22.61
N GLU A 273 -5.22 4.58 21.39
CA GLU A 273 -4.04 3.73 21.21
C GLU A 273 -2.77 4.38 21.76
N ASP A 274 -2.12 3.69 22.70
CA ASP A 274 -0.81 4.01 23.26
C ASP A 274 0.27 4.09 22.16
N VAL A 275 1.04 5.16 22.18
CA VAL A 275 2.22 5.41 21.34
C VAL A 275 3.46 5.34 22.22
N SER A 276 4.32 4.35 21.99
CA SER A 276 5.62 4.20 22.67
C SER A 276 6.61 5.29 22.24
N TYR A 277 7.70 5.45 22.98
CA TYR A 277 8.73 6.46 22.65
C TYR A 277 9.34 6.24 21.25
N ALA A 278 9.62 4.99 20.86
CA ALA A 278 10.15 4.69 19.52
C ALA A 278 9.13 5.00 18.42
N GLU A 279 7.85 4.68 18.64
CA GLU A 279 6.77 5.03 17.71
C GLU A 279 6.55 6.55 17.65
N PHE A 280 6.78 7.26 18.75
CA PHE A 280 6.75 8.71 18.80
C PHE A 280 7.88 9.34 17.96
N GLU A 281 9.11 8.83 18.06
CA GLU A 281 10.23 9.24 17.21
C GLU A 281 9.93 8.99 15.72
N GLU A 282 9.45 7.79 15.37
CA GLU A 282 9.06 7.42 14.00
C GLU A 282 7.97 8.36 13.47
N ALA A 283 6.94 8.63 14.29
CA ALA A 283 5.85 9.51 13.91
C ALA A 283 6.31 10.96 13.70
N LEU A 284 7.22 11.48 14.53
CA LEU A 284 7.78 12.82 14.34
C LEU A 284 8.64 12.93 13.06
N ILE A 285 9.42 11.89 12.74
CA ILE A 285 10.18 11.85 11.47
C ILE A 285 9.24 11.80 10.27
N ALA A 286 8.16 11.03 10.34
CA ALA A 286 7.13 10.99 9.29
C ALA A 286 6.44 12.36 9.13
N VAL A 287 6.12 13.02 10.24
CA VAL A 287 5.58 14.39 10.25
C VAL A 287 6.56 15.38 9.62
N ALA A 288 7.86 15.28 9.92
CA ALA A 288 8.90 16.10 9.28
C ALA A 288 8.90 15.93 7.75
N CYS A 289 8.74 14.70 7.25
CA CYS A 289 8.67 14.41 5.82
C CYS A 289 7.43 15.04 5.16
N HIS A 290 6.31 15.09 5.86
CA HIS A 290 5.11 15.77 5.38
C HIS A 290 5.26 17.30 5.40
N LYS A 291 5.85 17.85 6.47
CA LYS A 291 6.03 19.30 6.64
C LYS A 291 7.06 19.86 5.66
N PHE A 292 8.08 19.09 5.35
CA PHE A 292 9.13 19.42 4.40
C PHE A 292 9.13 18.40 3.25
N ALA A 293 8.12 18.45 2.38
CA ALA A 293 7.92 17.45 1.33
C ALA A 293 8.84 17.58 0.11
N ASP A 294 9.81 18.52 0.11
CA ASP A 294 10.72 18.73 -1.02
C ASP A 294 11.60 17.48 -1.25
N PRO A 295 11.46 16.80 -2.42
CA PRO A 295 12.19 15.57 -2.70
C PRO A 295 13.68 15.81 -2.98
N TYR A 296 14.11 17.05 -3.23
CA TYR A 296 15.50 17.40 -3.48
C TYR A 296 16.29 17.66 -2.19
N ILE A 297 15.61 17.65 -1.03
CA ILE A 297 16.24 17.77 0.28
C ILE A 297 16.33 16.38 0.91
N SER A 298 17.52 16.00 1.36
CA SER A 298 17.75 14.72 2.02
C SER A 298 16.83 14.53 3.23
N LEU A 299 16.50 13.28 3.56
CA LEU A 299 15.72 12.97 4.76
C LEU A 299 16.36 13.55 6.01
N GLU A 300 17.68 13.42 6.15
CA GLU A 300 18.47 13.97 7.26
C GLU A 300 18.25 15.47 7.44
N SER A 301 18.43 16.26 6.37
CA SER A 301 18.27 17.72 6.45
C SER A 301 16.83 18.14 6.78
N ARG A 302 15.83 17.38 6.30
CA ARG A 302 14.42 17.63 6.64
C ARG A 302 14.12 17.34 8.10
N VAL A 303 14.62 16.21 8.62
CA VAL A 303 14.47 15.82 10.03
C VAL A 303 15.19 16.81 10.94
N GLU A 304 16.43 17.18 10.64
CA GLU A 304 17.18 18.15 11.45
C GLU A 304 16.49 19.52 11.49
N LYS A 305 16.01 20.00 10.33
CA LYS A 305 15.24 21.24 10.26
C LYS A 305 13.98 21.16 11.11
N PHE A 306 13.27 20.04 11.09
CA PHE A 306 12.08 19.85 11.91
C PHE A 306 12.40 19.85 13.41
N LEU A 307 13.38 19.05 13.84
CA LEU A 307 13.76 18.92 15.25
C LEU A 307 14.30 20.25 15.82
N SER A 308 15.09 20.98 15.04
CA SER A 308 15.64 22.27 15.45
C SER A 308 14.59 23.36 15.65
N VAL A 309 13.50 23.34 14.86
CA VAL A 309 12.43 24.34 14.92
C VAL A 309 11.37 24.00 15.96
N TYR A 310 10.97 22.72 16.04
CA TYR A 310 9.76 22.31 16.76
C TYR A 310 10.01 21.49 18.02
N VAL A 311 11.18 20.88 18.18
CA VAL A 311 11.48 20.03 19.35
C VAL A 311 12.32 20.76 20.37
N ARG A 312 13.29 21.57 19.94
CA ARG A 312 14.14 22.37 20.82
C ARG A 312 13.30 23.27 21.73
N GLU A 313 13.52 23.18 23.04
CA GLU A 313 12.88 24.07 24.01
C GLU A 313 13.26 25.53 23.71
N ARG A 314 12.26 26.41 23.71
CA ARG A 314 12.47 27.86 23.71
C ARG A 314 12.64 28.35 25.13
#